data_AF-A0A0Z8FP18-F1
#
_entry.id   AF-A0A0Z8FP18-F1
#
_cell.length_a   1.000
_cell.length_b   1.000
_cell.length_c   1.000
_cell.angle_alpha   90.00
_cell.angle_beta   90.00
_cell.angle_gamma   90.00
#
_symmetry.space_group_name_H-M   'P 1'
#
loop_
_entity.id
_entity.type
_entity.pdbx_description
1 polymer ?
#
loop_
_entity_poly.entity_id
_entity_poly.type
_entity_poly.pdbx_seq_one_letter_code
_entity_poly.pdbx_strand_id
1 'polypeptide(L)'
;MLIEVETIEEYMAALPENRKEAVERLHQVIVEQLPAGFEVGILGGMINYYVPLNAYPDGYHCTPGEPLPFLALPWHHKRPTSPSTTWESIWTKN
;
A
#
# COMPACT_ATOMS: atom_id res chain seq x y z
N MET A 1 2.58 -0.71 -11.99
CA MET A 1 1.24 -0.44 -12.55
C MET A 1 0.34 -0.34 -11.34
N LEU A 2 -0.29 0.81 -11.12
CA LEU A 2 -1.26 0.98 -10.05
C LEU A 2 -2.49 0.15 -10.44
N ILE A 3 -3.05 -0.59 -9.49
CA ILE A 3 -4.30 -1.30 -9.72
C ILE A 3 -5.40 -0.32 -9.32
N GLU A 4 -6.27 0.05 -10.26
CA GLU A 4 -7.41 0.91 -9.97
C GLU A 4 -8.45 0.10 -9.21
N VAL A 5 -8.37 0.16 -7.88
CA VAL A 5 -9.27 -0.52 -6.94
C VAL A 5 -9.63 0.47 -5.83
N GLU A 6 -10.85 0.38 -5.32
CA GLU A 6 -11.35 1.23 -4.25
C GLU A 6 -11.56 0.44 -2.95
N THR A 7 -11.66 -0.88 -3.05
CA THR A 7 -11.90 -1.79 -1.93
C THR A 7 -10.86 -2.89 -1.78
N ILE A 8 -10.78 -3.48 -0.59
CA ILE A 8 -9.86 -4.60 -0.30
C ILE A 8 -10.30 -5.84 -1.08
N GLU A 9 -11.61 -6.05 -1.22
CA GLU A 9 -12.20 -7.15 -1.98
C GLU A 9 -11.80 -7.09 -3.45
N GLU A 10 -11.87 -5.90 -4.07
CA GLU A 10 -11.41 -5.68 -5.44
C GLU A 10 -9.90 -5.91 -5.57
N TYR A 11 -9.12 -5.45 -4.59
CA TYR A 11 -7.67 -5.71 -4.55
C TYR A 11 -7.37 -7.21 -4.52
N MET A 12 -8.04 -7.97 -3.65
CA MET A 12 -7.87 -9.42 -3.56
C MET A 12 -8.31 -10.15 -4.84
N ALA A 13 -9.38 -9.69 -5.48
CA ALA A 13 -9.85 -10.22 -6.76
C ALA A 13 -8.87 -9.97 -7.90
N ALA A 14 -8.17 -8.82 -7.89
CA ALA A 14 -7.17 -8.46 -8.88
C ALA A 14 -5.85 -9.24 -8.75
N LEU A 15 -5.62 -9.92 -7.62
CA LEU A 15 -4.41 -10.72 -7.42
C LEU A 15 -4.43 -12.01 -8.25
N PRO A 16 -3.27 -12.43 -8.80
CA PRO A 16 -3.10 -13.76 -9.37
C PRO A 16 -3.39 -14.86 -8.32
N GLU A 17 -4.04 -15.94 -8.74
CA GLU A 17 -4.50 -17.03 -7.86
C GLU A 17 -3.39 -17.60 -6.97
N ASN A 18 -2.18 -17.75 -7.52
CA ASN A 18 -1.02 -18.28 -6.79
C ASN A 18 -0.52 -17.39 -5.65
N ARG A 19 -1.07 -16.19 -5.51
CA ARG A 19 -0.60 -15.16 -4.59
C ARG A 19 -1.71 -14.60 -3.69
N LYS A 20 -2.98 -14.91 -3.98
CA LYS A 20 -4.14 -14.57 -3.12
C LYS A 20 -3.97 -15.10 -1.71
N GLU A 21 -3.73 -16.40 -1.57
CA GLU A 21 -3.64 -17.06 -0.25
C GLU A 21 -2.55 -16.45 0.64
N ALA A 22 -1.40 -16.10 0.06
CA ALA A 22 -0.30 -15.48 0.80
C ALA A 22 -0.64 -14.06 1.26
N VAL A 23 -1.27 -13.26 0.39
CA VAL A 23 -1.66 -11.88 0.72
C VAL A 23 -2.82 -11.86 1.72
N GLU A 24 -3.76 -12.78 1.60
CA GLU A 24 -4.88 -12.93 2.53
C GLU A 24 -4.40 -13.28 3.95
N ARG A 25 -3.51 -14.27 4.09
CA ARG A 25 -2.92 -14.60 5.41
C ARG A 25 -2.16 -13.41 5.99
N LEU A 26 -1.38 -12.70 5.16
CA LEU A 26 -0.63 -11.55 5.62
C LEU A 26 -1.56 -10.41 6.08
N HIS A 27 -2.62 -10.15 5.32
CA HIS A 27 -3.64 -9.17 5.67
C HIS A 27 -4.32 -9.51 6.99
N GLN A 28 -4.73 -10.77 7.18
CA GLN A 28 -5.33 -11.24 8.44
C GLN A 28 -4.40 -11.04 9.63
N VAL A 29 -3.14 -11.48 9.53
CA VAL A 29 -2.16 -11.32 10.61
C VAL A 29 -1.95 -9.85 10.96
N ILE A 30 -1.88 -8.96 9.96
CA ILE A 30 -1.69 -7.53 10.22
C ILE A 30 -2.92 -6.95 10.92
N VAL A 31 -4.13 -7.28 10.48
CA VAL A 31 -5.38 -6.82 11.12
C VAL A 31 -5.49 -7.33 12.55
N GLU A 32 -5.13 -8.59 12.82
CA GLU A 32 -5.13 -9.17 14.17
C GLU A 32 -4.11 -8.53 15.11
N GLN A 33 -2.98 -8.06 14.58
CA GLN A 33 -1.92 -7.40 15.35
C GLN A 33 -2.07 -5.87 15.38
N LEU A 34 -3.02 -5.30 14.64
CA LEU A 34 -3.17 -3.87 14.52
C LEU A 34 -3.69 -3.28 15.85
N PRO A 35 -2.99 -2.32 16.47
CA PRO A 35 -3.46 -1.66 17.66
C PRO A 35 -4.78 -0.91 17.41
N ALA A 36 -5.57 -0.68 18.46
CA ALA A 36 -6.75 0.16 18.36
C ALA A 36 -6.38 1.58 17.89
N GLY A 37 -7.18 2.15 16.99
CA GLY A 37 -6.96 3.49 16.41
C GLY A 37 -6.28 3.48 15.05
N PHE A 38 -6.00 2.32 14.46
CA PHE A 38 -5.61 2.20 13.07
C PHE A 38 -6.80 1.76 12.21
N GLU A 39 -6.84 2.24 10.97
CA GLU A 39 -7.79 1.87 9.93
C GLU A 39 -7.06 1.21 8.76
N VAL A 40 -7.80 0.44 7.97
CA VAL A 40 -7.31 -0.19 6.74
C VAL A 40 -8.14 0.28 5.56
N GLY A 41 -7.47 0.56 4.44
CA GLY A 41 -8.14 1.02 3.23
C GLY A 41 -7.23 0.96 2.01
N ILE A 42 -7.76 1.36 0.86
CA ILE A 42 -6.99 1.46 -0.37
C ILE A 42 -6.49 2.89 -0.55
N LEU A 43 -5.17 3.05 -0.62
CA LEU A 43 -4.51 4.33 -0.97
C LEU A 43 -3.50 4.05 -2.08
N GLY A 44 -3.60 4.78 -3.19
CA GLY A 44 -2.72 4.58 -4.34
C GLY A 44 -2.80 3.16 -4.94
N GLY A 45 -3.99 2.54 -4.94
CA GLY A 45 -4.20 1.21 -5.53
C GLY A 45 -3.60 0.05 -4.74
N MET A 46 -3.31 0.24 -3.44
CA MET A 46 -2.73 -0.76 -2.56
C MET A 46 -3.40 -0.74 -1.18
N ILE A 47 -3.39 -1.89 -0.50
CA ILE A 47 -3.81 -1.98 0.91
C ILE A 47 -2.82 -1.18 1.76
N ASN A 48 -3.37 -0.20 2.46
CA ASN A 48 -2.66 0.63 3.42
C ASN A 48 -3.31 0.49 4.78
N TYR A 49 -2.46 0.45 5.80
CA TYR A 49 -2.85 0.56 7.20
C TYR A 49 -2.41 1.95 7.65
N TYR A 50 -3.34 2.76 8.13
CA TYR A 50 -3.08 4.16 8.44
C TYR A 50 -3.81 4.57 9.72
N VAL A 51 -3.32 5.63 10.37
CA VAL A 51 -4.03 6.23 11.50
C VAL A 51 -4.93 7.34 10.93
N PRO A 52 -6.24 7.31 11.21
CA PRO A 52 -7.19 8.30 10.69
C PRO A 52 -6.84 9.69 11.21
N LEU A 53 -7.14 10.70 10.39
CA LEU A 53 -6.78 12.09 10.69
C LEU A 53 -7.37 12.60 12.01
N ASN A 54 -8.51 12.05 12.44
CA ASN A 54 -9.19 12.40 13.68
C ASN A 54 -8.44 11.99 14.96
N ALA A 55 -7.47 11.08 14.86
CA ALA A 55 -6.73 10.56 16.00
C ALA A 55 -5.46 11.38 16.29
N TYR A 56 -5.08 12.31 15.40
CA TYR A 56 -3.90 13.13 15.59
C TYR A 56 -4.17 14.33 16.49
N PRO A 57 -3.27 14.63 17.46
CA PRO A 57 -3.30 15.90 18.16
C PRO A 57 -3.01 17.06 17.20
N ASP A 58 -3.59 18.23 17.49
CA ASP A 58 -3.42 19.44 16.70
C ASP A 58 -1.93 19.75 16.48
N GLY A 59 -1.52 19.87 15.21
CA GLY A 59 -0.14 20.22 14.81
C GLY A 59 0.80 19.06 14.47
N TYR A 60 0.34 17.81 14.47
CA TYR A 60 1.18 16.63 14.15
C TYR A 60 1.51 16.43 12.65
N HIS A 61 0.79 17.09 11.74
CA HIS A 61 0.99 16.96 10.29
C HIS A 61 1.25 18.31 9.61
N CYS A 62 2.28 18.35 8.75
CA CYS A 62 2.64 19.53 7.96
C CYS A 62 1.89 19.63 6.61
N THR A 63 1.06 18.64 6.26
CA THR A 63 0.22 18.66 5.05
C THR A 63 -1.24 18.40 5.42
N PRO A 64 -2.15 19.37 5.27
CA PRO A 64 -3.56 19.18 5.59
C PRO A 64 -4.24 18.19 4.62
N GLY A 65 -4.97 17.20 5.14
CA GLY A 65 -5.96 16.43 4.37
C GLY A 65 -5.56 15.02 3.91
N GLU A 66 -4.36 14.53 4.24
CA GLU A 66 -3.94 13.16 3.88
C GLU A 66 -3.59 12.32 5.13
N PRO A 67 -4.04 11.06 5.22
CA PRO A 67 -3.67 10.18 6.31
C PRO A 67 -2.19 9.77 6.23
N LEU A 68 -1.52 9.64 7.39
CA LEU A 68 -0.12 9.18 7.45
C LEU A 68 -0.03 7.68 7.11
N PRO A 69 0.66 7.29 6.03
CA PRO A 69 0.83 5.88 5.71
C PRO A 69 1.76 5.22 6.74
N PHE A 70 1.27 4.21 7.45
CA PHE A 70 2.08 3.44 8.40
C PHE A 70 2.73 2.23 7.72
N LEU A 71 1.96 1.49 6.93
CA LEU A 71 2.43 0.34 6.16
C LEU A 71 1.67 0.25 4.83
N ALA A 72 2.42 0.05 3.74
CA ALA A 72 1.86 -0.27 2.43
C ALA A 72 2.26 -1.71 2.06
N LEU A 73 1.30 -2.49 1.55
CA LEU A 73 1.57 -3.80 0.96
C LEU A 73 1.48 -3.69 -0.58
N PRO A 74 2.61 -3.39 -1.26
CA PRO A 74 2.62 -3.27 -2.70
C PRO A 74 2.57 -4.64 -3.38
N TRP A 75 1.72 -4.73 -4.40
CA TRP A 75 1.73 -5.86 -5.31
C TRP A 75 2.67 -5.63 -6.48
N HIS A 76 3.80 -6.33 -6.53
CA HIS A 76 4.69 -6.27 -7.69
C HIS A 76 4.30 -7.32 -8.74
N HIS A 77 3.52 -6.89 -9.75
CA HIS A 77 3.24 -7.68 -10.94
C HIS A 77 4.23 -7.33 -12.07
N LYS A 78 5.26 -8.18 -12.22
CA LYS A 78 6.31 -8.22 -13.26
C LYS A 78 7.10 -6.92 -13.50
N ARG A 79 8.44 -7.01 -13.43
CA ARG A 79 9.32 -5.99 -14.01
C ARG A 79 9.00 -5.92 -15.51
N PRO A 80 8.78 -4.75 -16.12
CA PRO A 80 8.79 -4.68 -17.57
C PRO A 80 10.14 -5.23 -18.03
N THR A 81 10.12 -6.29 -18.85
CA THR A 81 11.31 -6.85 -19.48
C THR A 81 11.81 -5.95 -20.62
N SER A 82 11.67 -4.63 -20.47
CA SER A 82 12.31 -3.69 -21.37
C SER A 82 13.77 -3.56 -20.94
N PRO A 83 14.75 -3.84 -21.83
CA PRO A 83 16.16 -3.69 -21.50
C PRO A 83 16.59 -2.22 -21.33
N SER A 84 15.68 -1.25 -21.49
CA SER A 84 16.03 0.18 -21.57
C SER A 84 16.09 0.93 -20.23
N THR A 85 15.74 0.31 -19.10
CA THR A 85 15.77 1.02 -17.81
C THR A 85 16.54 0.21 -16.78
N THR A 86 17.87 0.24 -16.91
CA THR A 86 18.79 -0.24 -15.88
C THR A 86 18.86 0.77 -14.73
N TRP A 87 19.06 0.24 -13.52
CA TRP A 87 19.19 0.96 -12.25
C TRP A 87 20.30 2.04 -12.24
N GLU A 88 21.18 2.05 -13.24
CA GLU A 88 22.25 3.04 -13.40
C GLU A 88 21.73 4.45 -13.76
N SER A 89 20.57 4.54 -14.41
CA SER A 89 19.98 5.83 -14.83
C SER A 89 19.41 6.68 -13.67
N ILE A 90 19.22 6.08 -12.49
CA ILE A 90 18.68 6.76 -11.30
C ILE A 90 19.76 7.54 -10.55
N TRP A 91 21.05 7.20 -10.73
CA TRP A 91 22.17 7.81 -10.00
C TRP A 91 23.06 8.74 -10.82
N THR A 92 22.78 8.92 -12.11
CA THR A 92 23.60 9.75 -13.03
C THR A 92 23.03 11.12 -13.34
N LYS A 93 21.95 11.55 -12.67
CA LYS A 93 21.52 12.95 -12.69
C LYS A 93 21.92 13.65 -11.39
N ASN A 94 23.21 13.91 -11.25
CA ASN A 94 23.80 14.99 -10.45
C ASN A 94 24.69 15.81 -11.37
#